data_AF-A0A6G9YC89-F1
#
_entry.id   AF-A0A6G9YC89-F1
#
_cell.length_a   1.000
_cell.length_b   1.000
_cell.length_c   1.000
_cell.angle_alpha   90.00
_cell.angle_beta   90.00
_cell.angle_gamma   90.00
#
_symmetry.space_group_name_H-M   'P 1'
#
loop_
_entity.id
_entity.type
_entity.pdbx_description
1 polymer ?
#
loop_
_entity_poly.entity_id
_entity_poly.type
_entity_poly.pdbx_seq_one_letter_code
_entity_poly.pdbx_strand_id
1 'polypeptide(L)'
;MFGPLDGLLRERGSALTGRDVLRQLLCGEAQQVDLGACYGYALHLLCEYGGCALSGWAVRAGWSDAVRDGLAAVGVDFDPMLLVGSGAPVELPPYDGPPRIGSLTRGEISALSNEFAGLRSARLRDRQIAEAVDELLDWLQICLDRDLDLMCFLL
;
A
#
# COMPACT_ATOMS: atom_id res chain seq x y z
N MET A 1 -15.65 15.01 -6.06
CA MET A 1 -14.70 14.11 -5.38
C MET A 1 -14.77 12.66 -5.89
N PHE A 2 -15.82 12.23 -6.61
CA PHE A 2 -15.93 10.83 -7.12
C PHE A 2 -15.71 10.65 -8.63
N GLY A 3 -15.36 11.71 -9.36
CA GLY A 3 -15.33 11.70 -10.84
C GLY A 3 -14.56 10.53 -11.48
N PRO A 4 -13.35 10.18 -11.01
CA PRO A 4 -12.61 9.03 -11.53
C PRO A 4 -13.29 7.68 -11.22
N LEU A 5 -13.80 7.50 -10.00
CA LEU A 5 -14.50 6.27 -9.59
C LEU A 5 -15.84 6.10 -10.32
N ASP A 6 -16.60 7.19 -10.49
CA ASP A 6 -17.82 7.20 -11.30
C ASP A 6 -17.54 6.94 -12.79
N GLY A 7 -16.36 7.30 -13.28
CA GLY A 7 -15.89 6.93 -14.62
C GLY A 7 -15.71 5.42 -14.74
N LEU A 8 -14.94 4.83 -13.82
CA LEU A 8 -14.66 3.39 -13.80
C LEU A 8 -15.94 2.55 -13.64
N LEU A 9 -16.86 2.96 -12.78
CA LEU A 9 -18.14 2.28 -12.59
C LEU A 9 -18.98 2.28 -13.87
N ARG A 10 -18.97 3.39 -14.62
CA ARG A 10 -19.67 3.48 -15.92
C ARG A 10 -19.03 2.61 -17.00
N GLU A 11 -17.70 2.55 -17.04
CA GLU A 11 -16.97 1.66 -17.97
C GLU A 11 -17.29 0.19 -17.70
N ARG A 12 -17.56 -0.17 -16.44
CA ARG A 12 -18.00 -1.50 -16.02
C ARG A 12 -19.50 -1.74 -16.19
N GLY A 13 -20.26 -0.77 -16.70
CA GLY A 13 -21.71 -0.87 -16.88
C GLY A 13 -22.50 -0.95 -15.57
N SER A 14 -21.91 -0.52 -14.45
CA SER A 14 -22.57 -0.56 -13.15
C SER A 14 -23.62 0.55 -13.01
N ALA A 15 -24.71 0.23 -12.31
CA ALA A 15 -25.70 1.22 -11.88
C ALA A 15 -25.29 1.92 -10.56
N LEU A 16 -24.24 1.46 -9.88
CA LEU A 16 -23.74 2.07 -8.66
C LEU A 16 -23.01 3.38 -8.95
N THR A 17 -23.09 4.30 -8.00
CA THR A 17 -22.24 5.49 -7.95
C THR A 17 -21.05 5.28 -7.03
N GLY A 18 -20.01 6.13 -7.12
CA GLY A 18 -18.90 6.12 -6.18
C GLY A 18 -19.33 6.31 -4.74
N ARG A 19 -20.43 7.05 -4.51
CA ARG A 19 -21.05 7.18 -3.19
C ARG A 19 -21.60 5.84 -2.69
N ASP A 20 -22.22 5.05 -3.55
CA ASP A 20 -22.77 3.74 -3.17
C ASP A 20 -21.65 2.76 -2.81
N VAL A 21 -20.57 2.75 -3.60
CA VAL A 21 -19.38 1.92 -3.35
C VAL A 21 -18.74 2.28 -2.01
N LEU A 22 -18.54 3.58 -1.73
CA LEU A 22 -17.99 4.04 -0.46
C LEU A 22 -18.90 3.71 0.72
N ARG A 23 -20.21 3.88 0.56
CA ARG A 23 -21.19 3.52 1.58
C ARG A 23 -21.15 2.02 1.87
N GLN A 24 -21.09 1.19 0.84
CA GLN A 24 -20.99 -0.26 1.01
C GLN A 24 -19.71 -0.65 1.75
N LEU A 25 -18.57 -0.05 1.40
CA LEU A 25 -17.29 -0.30 2.05
C LEU A 25 -17.29 0.14 3.53
N LEU A 26 -17.77 1.37 3.82
CA LEU A 26 -17.77 1.93 5.18
C LEU A 26 -18.80 1.27 6.10
N CYS A 27 -19.95 0.87 5.56
CA CYS A 27 -21.03 0.26 6.34
C CYS A 27 -20.97 -1.28 6.36
N GLY A 28 -19.98 -1.90 5.72
CA GLY A 28 -19.84 -3.35 5.66
C GLY A 28 -20.99 -4.05 4.93
N GLU A 29 -21.56 -3.40 3.92
CA GLU A 29 -22.66 -3.97 3.15
C GLU A 29 -22.16 -4.93 2.06
N ALA A 30 -23.10 -5.68 1.48
CA ALA A 30 -22.80 -6.59 0.38
C ALA A 30 -22.15 -5.85 -0.80
N GLN A 31 -20.94 -6.28 -1.14
CA GLN A 31 -20.16 -5.75 -2.25
C GLN A 31 -20.47 -6.53 -3.54
N GLN A 32 -20.44 -5.85 -4.69
CA GLN A 32 -20.60 -6.52 -5.99
C GLN A 32 -19.29 -7.17 -6.42
N VAL A 33 -19.32 -8.47 -6.70
CA VAL A 33 -18.11 -9.27 -6.96
C VAL A 33 -17.31 -8.72 -8.15
N ASP A 34 -17.99 -8.29 -9.20
CA ASP A 34 -17.34 -7.82 -10.44
C ASP A 34 -16.73 -6.40 -10.32
N LEU A 35 -16.87 -5.76 -9.16
CA LEU A 35 -16.41 -4.39 -8.91
C LEU A 35 -15.24 -4.32 -7.93
N GLY A 36 -14.52 -5.41 -7.68
CA GLY A 36 -13.39 -5.46 -6.74
C GLY A 36 -12.40 -4.29 -6.92
N ALA A 37 -11.98 -4.00 -8.16
CA ALA A 37 -11.11 -2.87 -8.45
C ALA A 37 -11.72 -1.50 -8.07
N CYS A 38 -13.03 -1.33 -8.23
CA CYS A 38 -13.73 -0.11 -7.82
C CYS A 38 -13.72 0.06 -6.30
N TYR A 39 -13.89 -1.01 -5.53
CA TYR A 39 -13.75 -0.96 -4.07
C TYR A 39 -12.31 -0.68 -3.65
N GLY A 40 -11.31 -1.23 -4.37
CA GLY A 40 -9.91 -0.88 -4.15
C GLY A 40 -9.63 0.61 -4.35
N TYR A 41 -10.14 1.22 -5.42
CA TYR A 41 -10.03 2.67 -5.64
C TYR A 41 -10.82 3.49 -4.60
N ALA A 42 -11.97 2.99 -4.16
CA ALA A 42 -12.74 3.63 -3.10
C ALA A 42 -11.96 3.64 -1.77
N LEU A 43 -11.27 2.54 -1.44
CA LEU A 43 -10.38 2.46 -0.29
C LEU A 43 -9.21 3.45 -0.42
N HIS A 44 -8.60 3.54 -1.60
CA HIS A 44 -7.54 4.53 -1.87
C HIS A 44 -8.04 5.96 -1.59
N LEU A 45 -9.22 6.33 -2.10
CA LEU A 45 -9.82 7.65 -1.86
C LEU A 45 -10.09 7.91 -0.36
N LEU A 46 -10.48 6.88 0.40
CA LEU A 46 -10.66 7.00 1.85
C LEU A 46 -9.33 7.25 2.56
N CYS A 47 -8.28 6.55 2.16
CA CYS A 47 -6.92 6.76 2.70
C CYS A 47 -6.36 8.13 2.32
N GLU A 48 -6.60 8.63 1.10
CA GLU A 48 -6.22 9.99 0.71
C GLU A 48 -6.95 11.06 1.52
N TYR A 49 -8.23 10.84 1.84
CA TYR A 49 -9.04 11.80 2.57
C TYR A 49 -8.80 11.79 4.09
N GLY A 50 -8.69 10.59 4.68
CA GLY A 50 -8.61 10.41 6.13
C GLY A 50 -7.22 10.04 6.66
N GLY A 51 -6.28 9.69 5.78
CA GLY A 51 -4.93 9.30 6.15
C GLY A 51 -3.93 10.44 6.12
N CYS A 52 -2.66 10.08 6.33
CA CYS A 52 -1.53 10.98 6.14
C CYS A 52 -0.70 10.48 4.95
N ALA A 53 -0.77 11.19 3.83
CA ALA A 53 0.09 10.89 2.69
C ALA A 53 1.57 10.98 3.10
N LEU A 54 2.32 9.92 2.83
CA LEU A 54 3.77 9.87 2.98
C LEU A 54 4.43 10.22 1.64
N SER A 55 5.76 10.40 1.64
CA SER A 55 6.49 10.57 0.38
C SER A 55 6.24 9.38 -0.55
N GLY A 56 6.26 9.61 -1.87
CA GLY A 56 5.98 8.54 -2.82
C GLY A 56 7.17 7.60 -2.97
N TRP A 57 6.96 6.29 -2.78
CA TRP A 57 8.01 5.30 -3.01
C TRP A 57 8.57 5.41 -4.42
N ALA A 58 9.89 5.43 -4.52
CA ALA A 58 10.63 5.03 -5.71
C ALA A 58 10.65 3.49 -6.00
N VAL A 59 9.66 2.67 -5.62
CA VAL A 59 9.47 1.36 -6.30
C VAL A 59 8.93 1.65 -7.69
N ARG A 60 9.83 2.09 -8.55
CA ARG A 60 9.63 1.99 -10.00
C ARG A 60 9.48 0.50 -10.28
N ALA A 61 8.39 0.12 -10.94
CA ALA A 61 8.17 -1.26 -11.35
C ALA A 61 9.47 -1.85 -11.94
N GLY A 62 9.99 -2.91 -11.34
CA GLY A 62 11.27 -3.54 -11.69
C GLY A 62 12.40 -3.38 -10.67
N TRP A 63 12.20 -2.65 -9.57
CA TRP A 63 13.22 -2.44 -8.52
C TRP A 63 13.08 -3.33 -7.28
N SER A 64 11.93 -3.99 -7.12
CA SER A 64 11.64 -4.83 -5.95
C SER A 64 12.66 -5.94 -5.75
N ASP A 65 13.08 -6.62 -6.84
CA ASP A 65 14.09 -7.67 -6.78
C ASP A 65 15.45 -7.12 -6.35
N ALA A 66 15.88 -5.98 -6.88
CA ALA A 66 17.15 -5.35 -6.51
C ALA A 66 17.18 -4.89 -5.05
N VAL A 67 16.08 -4.32 -4.56
CA VAL A 67 15.96 -3.91 -3.15
C VAL A 67 15.90 -5.13 -2.25
N ARG A 68 15.14 -6.17 -2.59
CA ARG A 68 15.10 -7.45 -1.86
C ARG A 68 16.48 -8.07 -1.78
N ASP A 69 17.19 -8.20 -2.90
CA ASP A 69 18.53 -8.79 -2.95
C ASP A 69 19.54 -7.94 -2.16
N GLY A 70 19.41 -6.60 -2.22
CA GLY A 70 20.22 -5.67 -1.44
C GLY A 70 20.00 -5.80 0.07
N LEU A 71 18.75 -5.97 0.51
CA LEU A 71 18.38 -6.23 1.90
C LEU A 71 18.86 -7.61 2.36
N ALA A 72 18.69 -8.64 1.54
CA ALA A 72 19.16 -9.99 1.83
C ALA A 72 20.69 -10.04 2.01
N ALA A 73 21.44 -9.26 1.20
CA ALA A 73 22.90 -9.16 1.31
C ALA A 73 23.38 -8.57 2.65
N VAL A 74 22.51 -7.86 3.36
CA VAL A 74 22.77 -7.29 4.70
C VAL A 74 22.02 -8.02 5.82
N GLY A 75 21.39 -9.15 5.50
CA GLY A 75 20.76 -10.07 6.47
C GLY A 75 19.32 -9.72 6.84
N VAL A 76 18.61 -8.95 6.02
CA VAL A 76 17.18 -8.63 6.21
C VAL A 76 16.35 -9.40 5.19
N ASP A 77 15.34 -10.12 5.67
CA ASP A 77 14.45 -10.94 4.85
C ASP A 77 13.11 -10.23 4.68
N PHE A 78 13.11 -9.23 3.78
CA PHE A 78 11.94 -8.45 3.48
C PHE A 78 11.73 -8.36 1.97
N ASP A 79 10.51 -8.71 1.52
CA ASP A 79 10.09 -8.56 0.13
C ASP A 79 9.29 -7.25 -0.04
N PRO A 80 9.83 -6.24 -0.75
CA PRO A 80 9.14 -4.98 -1.01
C PRO A 80 7.81 -5.16 -1.76
N MET A 81 7.61 -6.28 -2.47
CA MET A 81 6.34 -6.55 -3.14
C MET A 81 5.17 -6.70 -2.18
N LEU A 82 5.42 -7.04 -0.91
CA LEU A 82 4.37 -7.16 0.10
C LEU A 82 3.64 -5.84 0.32
N LEU A 83 4.32 -4.71 0.14
CA LEU A 83 3.71 -3.40 0.37
C LEU A 83 2.63 -3.06 -0.65
N VAL A 84 2.62 -3.71 -1.81
CA VAL A 84 1.58 -3.53 -2.83
C VAL A 84 0.90 -4.85 -3.18
N GLY A 85 1.08 -5.90 -2.37
CA GLY A 85 0.65 -7.25 -2.69
C GLY A 85 0.15 -8.08 -1.51
N SER A 86 0.23 -7.58 -0.27
CA SER A 86 -0.32 -8.28 0.90
C SER A 86 -1.84 -8.21 1.00
N GLY A 87 -2.48 -7.31 0.24
CA GLY A 87 -3.91 -7.08 0.27
C GLY A 87 -4.33 -5.94 1.20
N ALA A 88 -5.61 -5.59 1.13
CA ALA A 88 -6.23 -4.61 2.01
C ALA A 88 -6.52 -5.23 3.40
N PRO A 89 -6.54 -4.43 4.47
CA PRO A 89 -6.93 -4.90 5.81
C PRO A 89 -8.45 -5.10 5.93
N VAL A 90 -9.19 -4.85 4.85
CA VAL A 90 -10.64 -5.05 4.72
C VAL A 90 -10.90 -6.03 3.60
N GLU A 91 -11.95 -6.84 3.74
CA GLU A 91 -12.34 -7.79 2.70
C GLU A 91 -12.86 -7.02 1.47
N LEU A 92 -12.21 -7.26 0.33
CA LEU A 92 -12.60 -6.75 -0.97
C LEU A 92 -12.91 -7.95 -1.89
N PRO A 93 -13.88 -7.83 -2.81
CA PRO A 93 -14.05 -8.81 -3.86
C PRO A 93 -12.75 -9.02 -4.64
N PRO A 94 -12.46 -10.23 -5.11
CA PRO A 94 -11.26 -10.50 -5.87
C PRO A 94 -11.25 -9.70 -7.18
N TYR A 95 -10.08 -9.19 -7.57
CA TYR A 95 -9.87 -8.55 -8.86
C TYR A 95 -8.41 -8.68 -9.29
N ASP A 96 -8.20 -8.63 -10.60
CA ASP A 96 -6.87 -8.55 -11.20
C ASP A 96 -6.59 -7.13 -11.69
N GLY A 97 -5.34 -6.69 -11.54
CA GLY A 97 -4.88 -5.37 -11.98
C GLY A 97 -4.92 -4.31 -10.88
N PRO A 98 -4.83 -3.02 -11.25
CA PRO A 98 -4.81 -1.94 -10.29
C PRO A 98 -6.19 -1.62 -9.69
N PRO A 99 -6.23 -1.07 -8.46
CA PRO A 99 -5.06 -0.74 -7.65
C PRO A 99 -4.54 -2.00 -6.96
N ARG A 100 -3.22 -2.24 -6.97
CA ARG A 100 -2.65 -3.27 -6.10
C ARG A 100 -2.44 -2.69 -4.71
N ILE A 101 -2.83 -3.43 -3.69
CA ILE A 101 -2.91 -2.95 -2.32
C ILE A 101 -2.03 -3.82 -1.45
N GLY A 102 -1.24 -3.19 -0.60
CA GLY A 102 -0.68 -3.83 0.57
C GLY A 102 -0.86 -2.96 1.79
N SER A 103 -0.80 -3.63 2.92
CA SER A 103 -0.94 -3.02 4.23
C SER A 103 0.04 -3.66 5.21
N LEU A 104 0.48 -2.85 6.18
CA LEU A 104 1.20 -3.31 7.36
C LEU A 104 0.47 -2.76 8.58
N THR A 105 0.12 -3.65 9.49
CA THR A 105 -0.35 -3.29 10.82
C THR A 105 0.77 -2.68 11.64
N ARG A 106 0.44 -1.88 12.64
CA ARG A 106 1.41 -1.34 13.60
C ARG A 106 2.32 -2.41 14.22
N GLY A 107 1.80 -3.61 14.46
CA GLY A 107 2.58 -4.74 14.99
C GLY A 107 3.67 -5.19 14.00
N GLU A 108 3.31 -5.32 12.73
CA GLU A 108 4.26 -5.65 11.65
C GLU A 108 5.25 -4.51 11.42
N ILE A 109 4.80 -3.25 11.46
CA ILE A 109 5.68 -2.06 11.38
C ILE A 109 6.72 -2.07 12.49
N SER A 110 6.33 -2.39 13.74
CA SER A 110 7.26 -2.46 14.86
C SER A 110 8.28 -3.61 14.68
N ALA A 111 7.83 -4.78 14.24
CA ALA A 111 8.72 -5.90 13.95
C ALA A 111 9.73 -5.55 12.84
N LEU A 112 9.24 -4.95 11.76
CA LEU A 112 10.04 -4.51 10.63
C LEU A 112 11.04 -3.42 11.03
N SER A 113 10.60 -2.42 11.78
CA SER A 113 11.48 -1.36 12.28
C SER A 113 12.62 -1.92 13.14
N ASN A 114 12.36 -2.93 13.98
CA ASN A 114 13.40 -3.59 14.78
C ASN A 114 14.37 -4.40 13.91
N GLU A 115 13.88 -5.09 12.88
CA GLU A 115 14.72 -5.80 11.92
C GLU A 115 15.65 -4.83 11.17
N PHE A 116 15.12 -3.67 10.78
CA PHE A 116 15.89 -2.64 10.08
C PHE A 116 16.76 -1.78 11.02
N ALA A 117 16.48 -1.70 12.32
CA ALA A 117 17.28 -0.90 13.27
C ALA A 117 18.77 -1.35 13.33
N GLY A 118 19.04 -2.61 12.99
CA GLY A 118 20.40 -3.14 12.84
C GLY A 118 21.10 -2.76 11.53
N LEU A 119 20.34 -2.27 10.54
CA LEU A 119 20.83 -1.77 9.26
C LEU A 119 21.15 -0.30 9.37
N ARG A 120 22.45 0.04 9.38
CA ARG A 120 22.85 1.39 8.95
C ARG A 120 22.96 1.37 7.43
N SER A 121 22.31 2.30 6.74
CA SER A 121 22.37 2.49 5.27
C SER A 121 23.78 2.53 4.70
N ALA A 122 24.78 2.88 5.51
CA ALA A 122 26.20 2.76 5.21
C ALA A 122 26.69 1.34 4.80
N ARG A 123 25.90 0.28 5.06
CA ARG A 123 26.22 -1.10 4.62
C ARG A 123 25.75 -1.40 3.19
N LEU A 124 24.81 -0.63 2.66
CA LEU A 124 24.32 -0.77 1.30
C LEU A 124 25.27 -0.01 0.36
N ARG A 125 25.84 -0.72 -0.61
CA ARG A 125 26.80 -0.13 -1.56
C ARG A 125 26.11 0.64 -2.68
N ASP A 126 24.88 0.22 -3.01
CA ASP A 126 24.07 0.90 -4.01
C ASP A 126 23.32 2.05 -3.33
N ARG A 127 23.60 3.27 -3.80
CA ARG A 127 23.02 4.49 -3.26
C ARG A 127 21.49 4.52 -3.42
N GLN A 128 20.96 4.02 -4.52
CA GLN A 128 19.53 4.06 -4.78
C GLN A 128 18.79 3.05 -3.91
N ILE A 129 19.39 1.89 -3.65
CA ILE A 129 18.86 0.93 -2.66
C ILE A 129 18.91 1.54 -1.25
N ALA A 130 20.02 2.21 -0.88
CA ALA A 130 20.14 2.87 0.41
C ALA A 130 19.07 3.96 0.61
N GLU A 131 18.85 4.83 -0.38
CA GLU A 131 17.82 5.86 -0.35
C GLU A 131 16.40 5.27 -0.22
N ALA A 132 16.11 4.16 -0.92
CA ALA A 132 14.81 3.48 -0.81
C ALA A 132 14.59 2.84 0.58
N VAL A 133 15.64 2.31 1.19
CA VAL A 133 15.58 1.74 2.54
C VAL A 133 15.43 2.83 3.60
N ASP A 134 16.15 3.94 3.45
CA ASP A 134 16.01 5.11 4.33
C ASP A 134 14.58 5.69 4.24
N GLU A 135 14.01 5.79 3.04
CA GLU A 135 12.62 6.23 2.86
C GLU A 135 11.62 5.27 3.53
N LEU A 136 11.78 3.96 3.36
CA LEU A 136 10.95 2.98 4.06
C LEU A 136 11.06 3.14 5.58
N LEU A 137 12.28 3.28 6.11
CA LEU A 137 12.51 3.50 7.53
C LEU A 137 11.82 4.77 8.05
N ASP A 138 11.87 5.87 7.29
CA ASP A 138 11.19 7.11 7.63
C ASP A 138 9.67 6.90 7.70
N TRP A 139 9.08 6.13 6.79
CA TRP A 139 7.66 5.82 6.82
C TRP A 139 7.27 4.99 8.04
N LEU A 140 8.03 3.92 8.32
CA LEU A 140 7.78 3.08 9.50
C LEU A 140 7.85 3.93 10.78
N GLN A 141 8.84 4.83 10.87
CA GLN A 141 8.97 5.73 12.01
C GLN A 141 7.77 6.69 12.12
N ILE A 142 7.33 7.30 11.02
CA ILE A 142 6.16 8.19 11.02
C ILE A 142 4.90 7.44 11.47
N CYS A 143 4.71 6.20 11.01
CA CYS A 143 3.59 5.35 11.42
C CYS A 143 3.66 5.02 12.92
N LEU A 144 4.83 4.65 13.45
CA LEU A 144 5.02 4.38 14.88
C LEU A 144 4.76 5.62 15.74
N ASP A 145 5.30 6.78 15.35
CA ASP A 145 5.16 8.03 16.10
C ASP A 145 3.71 8.53 16.15
N ARG A 146 2.92 8.21 15.13
CA ARG A 146 1.52 8.67 14.99
C ARG A 146 0.48 7.62 15.35
N ASP A 147 0.92 6.43 15.76
CA ASP A 147 0.04 5.28 16.04
C ASP A 147 -0.86 4.92 14.84
N LEU A 148 -0.25 4.81 13.65
CA LEU A 148 -0.92 4.52 12.39
C LEU A 148 -0.46 3.19 11.78
N ASP A 149 -1.37 2.53 11.07
CA ASP A 149 -1.03 1.48 10.11
C ASP A 149 -0.51 2.10 8.80
N LEU A 150 0.19 1.30 7.99
CA LEU A 150 0.68 1.71 6.68
C LEU A 150 -0.18 1.07 5.58
N MET A 151 -0.61 1.89 4.63
CA MET A 151 -1.35 1.47 3.43
C MET A 151 -0.56 1.92 2.20
N CYS A 152 -0.24 1.02 1.28
CA CYS A 152 0.37 1.41 0.01
C CYS A 152 -0.47 0.93 -1.17
N PHE A 153 -0.47 1.76 -2.21
CA PHE A 153 -1.27 1.56 -3.41
C PHE A 153 -0.37 1.67 -4.64
N LEU A 154 -0.44 0.68 -5.53
CA LEU A 154 0.11 0.77 -6.88
C LEU A 154 -1.05 0.92 -7.87
N LEU A 155 -1.19 2.13 -8.39
CA LEU A 155 -2.29 2.55 -9.28
C LEU A 155 -1.99 2.27 -10.76
#